data_AF-A0A7S2NEB2-F1
#
_entry.id   AF-A0A7S2NEB2-F1
#
_cell.length_a   1.000
_cell.length_b   1.000
_cell.length_c   1.000
_cell.angle_alpha   90.00
_cell.angle_beta   90.00
_cell.angle_gamma   90.00
#
_symmetry.space_group_name_H-M   'P 1'
#
loop_
_entity.id
_entity.type
_entity.pdbx_description
1 polymer ?
#
loop_
_entity_poly.entity_id
_entity_poly.type
_entity_poly.pdbx_seq_one_letter_code
_entity_poly.pdbx_strand_id
1 'polypeptide(L)'
;HKRAGDEALDAKHSSVRPPLYLLSNGHMGKVRPWKAPQKARGSSVTAVPQLRKSWEARQQQRAERVAVLAAQKEVDDEIRETKKAEREEREARELKKQENKEKGLAYQVITNTSKIKKMSKKQLRSIRKADTSGVAPKLIGSSKKTK
;
A
#
# COMPACT_ATOMS: atom_id res chain seq x y z
N HIS A 1 55.82 -67.20 24.70
CA HIS A 1 55.74 -68.65 24.93
C HIS A 1 54.31 -69.04 25.25
N LYS A 2 53.66 -69.77 24.32
CA LYS A 2 52.41 -70.51 24.53
C LYS A 2 52.71 -71.82 25.27
N ARG A 3 51.81 -72.28 26.14
CA ARG A 3 51.55 -73.71 26.46
C ARG A 3 50.02 -73.83 26.55
N ALA A 4 49.39 -74.46 25.56
CA ALA A 4 49.02 -75.89 25.55
C ALA A 4 47.74 -76.10 26.38
N GLY A 5 46.68 -76.74 25.91
CA GLY A 5 46.42 -77.46 24.67
C GLY A 5 44.92 -77.73 24.57
N ASP A 6 44.51 -78.16 23.40
CA ASP A 6 43.15 -78.49 23.00
C ASP A 6 42.54 -79.62 23.85
N GLU A 7 41.23 -79.53 24.12
CA GLU A 7 40.37 -80.71 24.18
C GLU A 7 38.95 -80.28 23.78
N ALA A 8 38.65 -80.50 22.50
CA ALA A 8 37.30 -80.50 21.99
C ALA A 8 36.65 -81.83 22.37
N LEU A 9 35.52 -81.79 23.08
CA LEU A 9 34.56 -82.90 23.09
C LEU A 9 33.14 -82.36 22.92
N ASP A 10 32.67 -82.57 21.69
CA ASP A 10 31.32 -82.93 21.28
C ASP A 10 30.22 -82.98 22.35
N ALA A 11 29.20 -82.15 22.13
CA ALA A 11 27.83 -82.43 22.54
C ALA A 11 26.86 -81.98 21.43
N LYS A 12 27.00 -82.56 20.24
CA LYS A 12 25.86 -82.76 19.34
C LYS A 12 25.01 -83.89 19.94
N HIS A 13 23.68 -83.74 19.89
CA HIS A 13 22.60 -84.66 20.33
C HIS A 13 21.94 -84.37 21.69
N SER A 14 21.21 -83.26 21.75
CA SER A 14 19.87 -83.27 22.34
C SER A 14 18.90 -82.68 21.33
N SER A 15 18.33 -83.56 20.50
CA SER A 15 17.37 -83.27 19.44
C SER A 15 15.95 -83.17 19.99
N VAL A 16 15.67 -82.19 20.84
CA VAL A 16 14.30 -81.85 21.21
C VAL A 16 14.10 -80.36 21.01
N ARG A 17 13.47 -79.99 19.89
CA ARG A 17 12.95 -78.63 19.70
C ARG A 17 11.87 -78.41 20.78
N PRO A 18 11.89 -77.30 21.53
CA PRO A 18 10.83 -77.01 22.48
C PRO A 18 9.48 -76.84 21.75
N PRO A 19 8.36 -77.28 22.34
CA PRO A 19 7.05 -77.24 21.69
C PRO A 19 6.56 -75.79 21.51
N LEU A 20 5.95 -75.53 20.35
CA LEU A 20 5.59 -74.21 19.81
C LEU A 20 4.41 -73.50 20.51
N TYR A 21 4.26 -73.55 21.84
CA TYR A 21 3.14 -72.88 22.53
C TYR A 21 3.54 -71.83 23.58
N LEU A 22 4.78 -71.35 23.58
CA LEU A 22 5.23 -70.27 24.46
C LEU A 22 5.95 -69.13 23.73
N LEU A 23 5.45 -68.70 22.57
CA LEU A 23 5.73 -67.34 22.09
C LEU A 23 4.83 -66.39 22.87
N SER A 24 5.29 -66.00 24.06
CA SER A 24 4.78 -64.81 24.71
C SER A 24 5.03 -63.62 23.79
N ASN A 25 3.98 -62.85 23.48
CA ASN A 25 4.05 -61.60 22.72
C ASN A 25 4.80 -60.52 23.52
N GLY A 26 6.08 -60.74 23.78
CA GLY A 26 6.83 -60.07 24.85
C GLY A 26 8.13 -59.41 24.40
N HIS A 27 8.35 -59.16 23.11
CA HIS A 27 9.43 -58.25 22.67
C HIS A 27 9.20 -57.71 21.25
N MET A 28 8.11 -56.99 21.02
CA MET A 28 8.03 -56.10 19.86
C MET A 28 8.34 -54.69 20.32
N GLY A 29 9.34 -54.05 19.70
CA GLY A 29 9.84 -52.73 20.05
C GLY A 29 8.76 -51.64 20.12
N LYS A 30 9.15 -50.46 20.64
CA LYS A 30 8.27 -49.31 20.89
C LYS A 30 7.16 -49.20 19.82
N VAL A 31 5.90 -49.39 20.23
CA VAL A 31 4.75 -49.23 19.35
C VAL A 31 4.81 -47.83 18.75
N ARG A 32 4.73 -47.74 17.42
CA ARG A 32 4.73 -46.44 16.72
C ARG A 32 3.59 -45.58 17.30
N PRO A 33 3.81 -44.30 17.63
CA PRO A 33 2.82 -43.49 18.33
C PRO A 33 1.42 -43.48 17.68
N TRP A 34 1.35 -43.56 16.34
CA TRP A 34 0.09 -43.64 15.58
C TRP A 34 -0.60 -45.01 15.58
N LYS A 35 0.08 -46.06 16.04
CA LYS A 35 -0.46 -47.42 16.25
C LYS A 35 -0.79 -47.70 17.72
N ALA A 36 -0.53 -46.76 18.63
CA ALA A 36 -0.85 -46.94 20.04
C ALA A 36 -2.38 -46.92 20.23
N PRO A 37 -2.96 -47.85 21.00
CA PRO A 37 -4.39 -47.83 21.27
C PRO A 37 -4.75 -46.57 22.07
N GLN A 38 -5.81 -45.88 21.64
CA GLN A 38 -6.31 -44.69 22.30
C GLN A 38 -6.89 -45.07 23.69
N LYS A 39 -6.24 -44.60 24.76
CA LYS A 39 -6.64 -44.88 26.15
C LYS A 39 -7.67 -43.90 26.72
N ALA A 40 -7.88 -42.77 26.04
CA ALA A 40 -8.84 -41.75 26.45
C ALA A 40 -10.27 -42.17 26.07
N ARG A 41 -11.22 -42.04 27.00
CA ARG A 41 -12.64 -42.25 26.73
C ARG A 41 -13.12 -41.18 25.74
N GLY A 42 -13.95 -41.52 24.76
CA GLY A 42 -14.45 -40.55 23.77
C GLY A 42 -15.14 -39.32 24.39
N SER A 43 -15.71 -39.48 25.61
CA SER A 43 -16.30 -38.42 26.41
C SER A 43 -15.31 -37.42 27.01
N SER A 44 -14.01 -37.74 27.06
CA SER A 44 -12.96 -36.81 27.50
C SER A 44 -12.41 -35.95 26.36
N VAL A 45 -12.90 -36.15 25.13
CA VAL A 45 -12.63 -35.27 24.00
C VAL A 45 -13.60 -34.09 24.12
N THR A 46 -13.11 -32.96 24.63
CA THR A 46 -13.89 -31.72 24.68
C THR A 46 -14.31 -31.34 23.26
N ALA A 47 -15.62 -31.23 23.02
CA ALA A 47 -16.14 -30.80 21.73
C ALA A 47 -15.74 -29.33 21.48
N VAL A 48 -14.68 -29.11 20.71
CA VAL A 48 -14.26 -27.77 20.30
C VAL A 48 -15.28 -27.24 19.30
N PRO A 49 -15.81 -26.01 19.46
CA PRO A 49 -16.70 -25.44 18.47
C PRO A 49 -16.03 -25.41 17.09
N GLN A 50 -16.81 -25.69 16.05
CA GLN A 50 -16.34 -25.70 14.68
C GLN A 50 -15.74 -24.33 14.34
N LEU A 51 -14.52 -24.32 13.77
CA LEU A 51 -13.83 -23.09 13.38
C LEU A 51 -14.60 -22.30 12.30
N ARG A 52 -15.49 -22.97 11.58
CA ARG A 52 -16.32 -22.38 10.52
C ARG A 52 -17.59 -21.79 11.12
N LYS A 53 -17.79 -20.50 10.88
CA LYS A 53 -19.05 -19.79 11.18
C LYS A 53 -20.22 -20.44 10.43
N SER A 54 -21.40 -20.44 11.05
CA SER A 54 -22.64 -20.86 10.40
C SER A 54 -22.89 -20.04 9.13
N TRP A 55 -23.73 -20.56 8.22
CA TRP A 55 -24.10 -19.83 7.01
C TRP A 55 -24.74 -18.48 7.33
N GLU A 56 -25.65 -18.47 8.29
CA GLU A 56 -26.34 -17.27 8.76
C GLU A 56 -25.37 -16.20 9.28
N ALA A 57 -24.41 -16.60 10.14
CA ALA A 57 -23.39 -15.67 10.64
C ALA A 57 -22.50 -15.10 9.54
N ARG A 58 -22.29 -15.84 8.43
CA ARG A 58 -21.58 -15.34 7.25
C ARG A 58 -22.43 -14.36 6.44
N GLN A 59 -23.75 -14.56 6.38
CA GLN A 59 -24.65 -13.64 5.68
C GLN A 59 -24.79 -12.32 6.45
N GLN A 60 -24.93 -12.38 7.77
CA GLN A 60 -24.96 -11.19 8.63
C GLN A 60 -23.69 -10.36 8.47
N GLN A 61 -22.51 -10.99 8.53
CA GLN A 61 -21.23 -10.29 8.32
C GLN A 61 -21.08 -9.67 6.93
N ARG A 62 -21.67 -10.29 5.90
CA ARG A 62 -21.67 -9.70 4.55
C ARG A 62 -22.57 -8.47 4.50
N ALA A 63 -23.77 -8.54 5.09
CA ALA A 63 -24.69 -7.42 5.16
C ALA A 63 -24.08 -6.24 5.93
N GLU A 64 -23.52 -6.50 7.11
CA GLU A 64 -22.80 -5.50 7.92
C GLU A 64 -21.65 -4.88 7.14
N ARG A 65 -20.82 -5.69 6.48
CA ARG A 65 -19.71 -5.19 5.67
C ARG A 65 -20.19 -4.31 4.52
N VAL A 66 -21.26 -4.68 3.83
CA VAL A 66 -21.82 -3.88 2.74
C VAL A 66 -22.32 -2.53 3.28
N ALA A 67 -23.02 -2.53 4.42
CA ALA A 67 -23.51 -1.31 5.05
C ALA A 67 -22.36 -0.36 5.46
N VAL A 68 -21.30 -0.89 6.07
CA VAL A 68 -20.12 -0.10 6.46
C VAL A 68 -19.40 0.47 5.24
N LEU A 69 -19.23 -0.32 4.18
CA LEU A 69 -18.57 0.15 2.95
C LEU A 69 -19.40 1.21 2.22
N ALA A 70 -20.74 1.09 2.24
CA ALA A 70 -21.62 2.11 1.68
C ALA A 70 -21.47 3.44 2.43
N ALA A 71 -21.55 3.41 3.76
CA ALA A 71 -21.36 4.60 4.59
C ALA A 71 -19.96 5.22 4.42
N GLN A 72 -18.91 4.40 4.33
CA GLN A 72 -17.56 4.89 4.07
C GLN A 72 -17.49 5.60 2.71
N LYS A 73 -18.11 5.03 1.67
CA LYS A 73 -18.10 5.60 0.33
C LYS A 73 -18.82 6.95 0.29
N GLU A 74 -19.95 7.08 0.97
CA GLU A 74 -20.69 8.35 1.08
C GLU A 74 -19.80 9.46 1.68
N VAL A 75 -19.13 9.18 2.79
CA VAL A 75 -18.20 10.14 3.42
C VAL A 75 -17.03 10.49 2.50
N ASP A 76 -16.43 9.50 1.84
CA ASP A 76 -15.33 9.73 0.91
C ASP A 76 -15.76 10.59 -0.30
N ASP A 77 -16.98 10.38 -0.81
CA ASP A 77 -17.54 11.15 -1.92
C ASP A 77 -17.81 12.60 -1.50
N GLU A 78 -18.38 12.84 -0.31
CA GLU A 78 -18.54 14.19 0.25
C GLU A 78 -17.19 14.93 0.40
N ILE A 79 -16.15 14.25 0.89
CA ILE A 79 -14.80 14.82 1.01
C ILE A 79 -14.19 15.12 -0.38
N ARG A 80 -14.49 14.31 -1.40
CA ARG A 80 -14.00 14.55 -2.75
C ARG A 80 -14.69 15.75 -3.39
N GLU A 81 -16.02 15.86 -3.24
CA GLU A 81 -16.77 16.98 -3.82
C GLU A 81 -16.40 18.32 -3.18
N THR A 82 -16.22 18.35 -1.85
CA THR A 82 -15.74 19.56 -1.16
C THR A 82 -14.35 20.00 -1.66
N LYS A 83 -13.41 19.06 -1.79
CA LYS A 83 -12.06 19.36 -2.32
C LYS A 83 -12.06 19.81 -3.78
N LYS A 84 -12.96 19.27 -4.61
CA LYS A 84 -13.12 19.72 -6.00
C LYS A 84 -13.64 21.16 -6.04
N ALA A 85 -14.68 21.46 -5.28
CA ALA A 85 -15.24 22.81 -5.19
C ALA A 85 -14.19 23.83 -4.72
N GLU A 86 -13.43 23.53 -3.67
CA GLU A 86 -12.34 24.40 -3.21
C GLU A 86 -11.25 24.63 -4.28
N ARG A 87 -10.93 23.60 -5.06
CA ARG A 87 -9.97 23.71 -6.17
C ARG A 87 -10.51 24.59 -7.29
N GLU A 88 -11.75 24.37 -7.70
CA GLU A 88 -12.41 25.18 -8.74
C GLU A 88 -12.51 26.64 -8.31
N GLU A 89 -12.87 26.92 -7.06
CA GLU A 89 -12.89 28.28 -6.51
C GLU A 89 -11.50 28.93 -6.53
N ARG A 90 -10.46 28.16 -6.18
CA ARG A 90 -9.09 28.65 -6.21
C ARG A 90 -8.64 28.96 -7.63
N GLU A 91 -8.89 28.07 -8.58
CA GLU A 91 -8.56 28.27 -10.00
C GLU A 91 -9.31 29.48 -10.56
N ALA A 92 -10.60 29.63 -10.27
CA ALA A 92 -11.38 30.79 -10.67
C ALA A 92 -10.83 32.10 -10.07
N ARG A 93 -10.39 32.08 -8.80
CA ARG A 93 -9.75 33.23 -8.16
C ARG A 93 -8.39 33.55 -8.77
N GLU A 94 -7.61 32.54 -9.12
CA GLU A 94 -6.31 32.71 -9.78
C GLU A 94 -6.47 33.29 -11.19
N LEU A 95 -7.44 32.81 -11.97
CA LEU A 95 -7.80 33.36 -13.28
C LEU A 95 -8.23 34.82 -13.17
N LYS A 96 -9.16 35.15 -12.27
CA LYS A 96 -9.55 36.55 -11.99
C LYS A 96 -8.36 37.42 -11.59
N LYS A 97 -7.43 36.88 -10.81
CA LYS A 97 -6.20 37.59 -10.42
C LYS A 97 -5.27 37.80 -11.62
N GLN A 98 -5.18 36.86 -12.55
CA GLN A 98 -4.42 37.02 -13.79
C GLN A 98 -5.06 38.09 -14.68
N GLU A 99 -6.36 38.04 -14.92
CA GLU A 99 -7.08 39.07 -15.67
C GLU A 99 -6.97 40.45 -15.02
N ASN A 100 -7.08 40.54 -13.69
CA ASN A 100 -6.92 41.81 -12.98
C ASN A 100 -5.48 42.32 -13.03
N LYS A 101 -4.48 41.44 -13.05
CA LYS A 101 -3.10 41.84 -13.34
C LYS A 101 -3.00 42.38 -14.76
N GLU A 102 -3.51 41.66 -15.76
CA GLU A 102 -3.51 42.11 -17.16
C GLU A 102 -4.19 43.46 -17.35
N LYS A 103 -5.39 43.63 -16.76
CA LYS A 103 -6.16 44.88 -16.80
C LYS A 103 -5.52 46.01 -15.97
N GLY A 104 -4.96 45.67 -14.81
CA GLY A 104 -4.31 46.62 -13.88
C GLY A 104 -2.87 47.00 -14.26
N LEU A 105 -2.27 46.30 -15.22
CA LEU A 105 -0.99 46.66 -15.81
C LEU A 105 -1.16 47.93 -16.65
N ALA A 106 -1.01 49.10 -16.02
CA ALA A 106 -0.85 50.36 -16.73
C ALA A 106 0.48 50.34 -17.49
N TYR A 107 0.43 50.23 -18.82
CA TYR A 107 1.62 50.22 -19.68
C TYR A 107 1.84 51.58 -20.36
N GLN A 108 3.10 51.90 -20.59
CA GLN A 108 3.51 53.00 -21.46
C GLN A 108 4.13 52.42 -22.72
N VAL A 109 3.50 52.65 -23.87
CA VAL A 109 4.03 52.24 -25.17
C VAL A 109 5.29 53.08 -25.48
N ILE A 110 6.41 52.42 -25.73
CA ILE A 110 7.67 53.07 -26.14
C ILE A 110 7.81 52.90 -27.65
N THR A 111 7.48 53.96 -28.39
CA THR A 111 7.56 53.96 -29.87
C THR A 111 8.97 54.27 -30.38
N ASN A 112 9.71 55.14 -29.69
CA ASN A 112 11.02 55.62 -30.15
C ASN A 112 12.15 54.65 -29.77
N THR A 113 12.79 54.06 -30.79
CA THR A 113 13.90 53.09 -30.64
C THR A 113 15.16 53.70 -30.04
N SER A 114 15.42 54.99 -30.25
CA SER A 114 16.57 55.69 -29.67
C SER A 114 16.48 55.75 -28.14
N LYS A 115 15.25 55.80 -27.59
CA LYS A 115 15.01 55.82 -26.15
C LYS A 115 15.42 54.49 -25.52
N ILE A 116 15.05 53.38 -26.14
CA ILE A 116 15.42 52.02 -25.69
C ILE A 116 16.94 51.85 -25.69
N LYS A 117 17.62 52.30 -26.74
CA LYS A 117 19.08 52.22 -26.85
C LYS A 117 19.82 53.01 -25.76
N LYS A 118 19.22 54.09 -25.24
CA LYS A 118 19.79 54.96 -24.21
C LYS A 118 19.44 54.52 -22.77
N MET A 119 18.59 53.52 -22.58
CA MET A 119 18.16 53.08 -21.25
C MET A 119 19.21 52.21 -20.57
N SER A 120 19.27 52.29 -19.24
CA SER A 120 20.15 51.44 -18.43
C SER A 120 19.72 49.97 -18.47
N LYS A 121 20.67 49.06 -18.23
CA LYS A 121 20.40 47.60 -18.16
C LYS A 121 19.27 47.27 -17.18
N LYS A 122 19.15 48.01 -16.07
CA LYS A 122 18.08 47.80 -15.07
C LYS A 122 16.70 48.19 -15.61
N GLN A 123 16.60 49.31 -16.34
CA GLN A 123 15.34 49.74 -16.95
C GLN A 123 14.92 48.85 -18.12
N LEU A 124 15.87 48.28 -18.87
CA LEU A 124 15.56 47.32 -19.94
C LEU A 124 14.93 46.03 -19.40
N ARG A 125 15.23 45.62 -18.15
CA ARG A 125 14.62 44.42 -17.53
C ARG A 125 13.11 44.56 -17.26
N SER A 126 12.58 45.79 -17.16
CA SER A 126 11.16 46.03 -16.92
C SER A 126 10.35 46.19 -18.21
N ILE A 127 10.99 46.29 -19.37
CA ILE A 127 10.31 46.37 -20.67
C ILE A 127 9.93 44.96 -21.11
N ARG A 128 8.67 44.74 -21.49
CA ARG A 128 8.19 43.52 -22.16
C ARG A 128 7.78 43.83 -23.59
N LYS A 129 7.93 42.86 -24.49
CA LYS A 129 7.39 42.91 -25.85
C LYS A 129 5.94 42.45 -25.79
N ALA A 130 5.03 43.20 -26.41
CA ALA A 130 3.62 42.90 -26.50
C ALA A 130 3.06 43.52 -27.79
N ASP A 131 1.98 42.96 -28.30
CA ASP A 131 1.26 43.53 -29.44
C ASP A 131 0.61 44.85 -29.00
N THR A 132 0.86 45.91 -29.78
CA THR A 132 0.42 47.28 -29.48
C THR A 132 -0.49 47.83 -30.57
N SER A 133 -1.00 46.97 -31.47
CA SER A 133 -1.98 47.36 -32.50
C SER A 133 -3.23 47.93 -31.82
N GLY A 134 -3.47 49.23 -32.01
CA GLY A 134 -4.65 49.93 -31.48
C GLY A 134 -4.43 50.71 -30.18
N VAL A 135 -3.24 50.72 -29.58
CA VAL A 135 -2.99 51.52 -28.36
C VAL A 135 -2.18 52.78 -28.66
N ALA A 136 -2.81 53.94 -28.47
CA ALA A 136 -2.11 55.22 -28.56
C ALA A 136 -1.10 55.39 -27.41
N PRO A 137 0.17 55.75 -27.68
CA PRO A 137 1.16 55.97 -26.63
C PRO A 137 0.77 57.16 -25.75
N LYS A 138 0.78 56.97 -24.42
CA LYS A 138 0.64 58.09 -23.47
C LYS A 138 1.87 58.99 -23.54
N LEU A 139 1.68 60.17 -24.14
CA LEU A 139 2.65 61.26 -24.14
C LEU A 139 2.65 61.93 -22.76
N ILE A 140 3.50 61.43 -21.86
CA ILE A 140 3.76 62.11 -20.58
C ILE A 140 4.66 63.31 -20.89
N GLY A 141 4.10 64.52 -20.86
CA GLY A 141 4.88 65.76 -20.87
C GLY A 141 4.77 66.68 -22.10
N SER A 142 3.63 66.79 -22.78
CA SER A 142 3.43 67.92 -23.72
C SER A 142 2.98 69.17 -22.96
N SER A 143 3.89 69.84 -22.23
CA SER A 143 3.64 71.24 -21.91
C SER A 143 3.69 72.00 -23.24
N LYS A 144 2.56 72.58 -23.65
CA LYS A 144 2.53 73.49 -24.79
C LYS A 144 3.42 74.68 -24.39
N LYS A 145 4.64 74.76 -24.90
CA LYS A 145 5.42 76.01 -24.86
C LYS A 145 4.66 77.01 -25.73
N THR A 146 3.85 77.85 -25.09
CA THR A 146 3.33 79.07 -25.70
C THR A 146 4.52 79.97 -25.98
N LYS A 147 4.60 80.46 -27.22
CA LYS A 147 5.66 81.32 -27.73
C LYS A 147 5.44 82.76 -27.26
#